data_AF-A0A5B0J2F6-F1
#
_entry.id   AF-A0A5B0J2F6-F1
#
_cell.length_a   1.000
_cell.length_b   1.000
_cell.length_c   1.000
_cell.angle_alpha   90.00
_cell.angle_beta   90.00
_cell.angle_gamma   90.00
#
_symmetry.space_group_name_H-M   'P 1'
#
loop_
_entity.id
_entity.type
_entity.pdbx_description
1 polymer ?
#
loop_
_entity_poly.entity_id
_entity_poly.type
_entity_poly.pdbx_seq_one_letter_code
_entity_poly.pdbx_strand_id
1 'polypeptide(L)'
;MELTALGLGLLGVLLAEPVSRALARARWPGRDPVGALLLWQAVGLGGGISLFGAGLAYGLSPMGDSLPSAAAALASSVSAGEWPEQMDPLHVGALLIAVGVLLRLLSVLVITTVRTLRARRRHRDLLDVLASPWPHASGTRVLDHPVPVAYCLPGRSSRLVVSAGVLDALDTAGVVAVLAHERAHLRERHDLVVLPFVAWGATAPSVRGMVHAQLAVARLIEMRADDVARKLCDPTELATALKAVGGSAPAAALSSFTDALEARIDRITAPPAPLPRVVHGLVRLVAVALVAVPVWLLVAP
;
A
#
# COMPACT_ATOMS: atom_id res chain seq x y z
N MET A 1 6.11 32.36 -1.52
CA MET A 1 5.68 30.92 -1.55
C MET A 1 5.00 30.45 -2.84
N GLU A 2 4.58 31.31 -3.78
CA GLU A 2 3.82 30.86 -4.97
C GLU A 2 4.58 29.92 -5.90
N LEU A 3 5.87 30.19 -6.16
CA LEU A 3 6.72 29.31 -6.95
C LEU A 3 6.85 27.92 -6.31
N THR A 4 6.98 27.89 -4.97
CA THR A 4 6.95 26.65 -4.18
C THR A 4 5.65 25.90 -4.39
N ALA A 5 4.51 26.59 -4.33
CA ALA A 5 3.22 25.98 -4.56
C ALA A 5 3.08 25.39 -5.96
N LEU A 6 3.53 26.10 -7.00
CA LEU A 6 3.55 25.60 -8.37
C LEU A 6 4.44 24.36 -8.51
N GLY A 7 5.65 24.39 -7.94
CA GLY A 7 6.59 23.26 -7.97
C GLY A 7 6.03 22.02 -7.26
N LEU A 8 5.45 22.20 -6.08
CA LEU A 8 4.79 21.12 -5.33
C LEU A 8 3.55 20.60 -6.06
N GLY A 9 2.74 21.48 -6.63
CA GLY A 9 1.57 21.08 -7.41
C GLY A 9 1.96 20.23 -8.62
N LEU A 10 2.96 20.66 -9.37
CA LEU A 10 3.51 19.91 -10.50
C LEU A 10 4.06 18.56 -10.05
N LEU A 11 4.88 18.52 -9.00
CA LEU A 11 5.44 17.28 -8.46
C LEU A 11 4.33 16.32 -8.03
N GLY A 12 3.32 16.80 -7.31
CA GLY A 12 2.18 16.02 -6.86
C GLY A 12 1.39 15.38 -8.01
N VAL A 13 1.10 16.16 -9.06
CA VAL A 13 0.42 15.68 -10.27
C VAL A 13 1.27 14.64 -11.02
N LEU A 14 2.58 14.87 -11.14
CA LEU A 14 3.50 13.93 -11.78
C LEU A 14 3.57 12.60 -11.00
N LEU A 15 3.66 12.66 -9.67
CA LEU A 15 3.68 11.48 -8.80
C LEU A 15 2.38 10.69 -8.86
N ALA A 16 1.23 11.37 -8.87
CA ALA A 16 -0.08 10.73 -8.90
C ALA A 16 -0.33 9.93 -10.20
N GLU A 17 0.10 10.44 -11.35
CA GLU A 17 -0.28 9.87 -12.65
C GLU A 17 0.90 9.34 -13.49
N PRO A 18 1.71 10.16 -14.19
CA PRO A 18 2.72 9.65 -15.12
C PRO A 18 3.82 8.84 -14.44
N VAL A 19 4.29 9.26 -13.25
CA VAL A 19 5.32 8.52 -12.51
C VAL A 19 4.76 7.21 -11.98
N SER A 20 3.57 7.23 -11.36
CA SER A 20 2.92 6.00 -10.89
C SER A 20 2.68 5.02 -12.05
N ARG A 21 2.22 5.50 -13.21
CA ARG A 21 2.00 4.64 -14.38
C ARG A 21 3.32 4.08 -14.94
N ALA A 22 4.38 4.88 -14.98
CA ALA A 22 5.69 4.44 -15.43
C ALA A 22 6.30 3.40 -14.47
N LEU A 23 6.21 3.65 -13.16
CA LEU A 23 6.71 2.74 -12.13
C LEU A 23 5.95 1.41 -12.12
N ALA A 24 4.62 1.44 -12.29
CA ALA A 24 3.80 0.23 -12.39
C ALA A 24 4.13 -0.65 -13.61
N ARG A 25 4.68 -0.04 -14.68
CA ARG A 25 5.13 -0.77 -15.90
C ARG A 25 6.60 -1.20 -15.83
N ALA A 26 7.36 -0.70 -14.86
CA ALA A 26 8.76 -1.03 -14.74
C ALA A 26 8.93 -2.53 -14.41
N ARG A 27 10.00 -3.16 -14.93
CA ARG A 27 10.30 -4.58 -14.68
C ARG A 27 11.17 -4.82 -13.46
N TRP A 28 11.99 -3.84 -13.09
CA TRP A 28 12.90 -3.93 -11.94
C TRP A 28 12.19 -4.17 -10.58
N PRO A 29 10.95 -3.69 -10.32
CA PRO A 29 10.27 -3.92 -9.04
C PRO A 29 10.12 -5.40 -8.69
N GLY A 30 9.95 -6.28 -9.70
CA GLY A 30 9.90 -7.73 -9.48
C GLY A 30 11.25 -8.32 -9.02
N ARG A 31 12.36 -7.64 -9.26
CA ARG A 31 13.71 -8.05 -8.85
C ARG A 31 14.06 -7.60 -7.42
N ASP A 32 13.42 -6.53 -6.94
CA ASP A 32 13.56 -6.02 -5.57
C ASP A 32 12.20 -5.52 -5.03
N PRO A 33 11.31 -6.44 -4.58
CA PRO A 33 10.00 -6.06 -4.06
C PRO A 33 10.07 -5.12 -2.85
N VAL A 34 11.09 -5.26 -2.00
CA VAL A 34 11.24 -4.43 -0.79
C VAL A 34 11.60 -3.00 -1.17
N GLY A 35 12.59 -2.81 -2.03
CA GLY A 35 12.96 -1.47 -2.52
C GLY A 35 11.82 -0.81 -3.29
N ALA A 36 11.09 -1.58 -4.09
CA ALA A 36 9.93 -1.08 -4.82
C ALA A 36 8.77 -0.67 -3.90
N LEU A 37 8.44 -1.46 -2.87
CA LEU A 37 7.41 -1.10 -1.89
C LEU A 37 7.79 0.17 -1.13
N LEU A 38 9.05 0.31 -0.74
CA LEU A 38 9.57 1.53 -0.11
C LEU A 38 9.45 2.75 -1.03
N LEU A 39 9.79 2.61 -2.32
CA LEU A 39 9.63 3.68 -3.30
C LEU A 39 8.16 4.04 -3.51
N TRP A 40 7.26 3.06 -3.58
CA TRP A 40 5.82 3.31 -3.68
C TRP A 40 5.28 4.09 -2.48
N GLN A 41 5.70 3.73 -1.26
CA GLN A 41 5.34 4.50 -0.06
C GLN A 41 5.83 5.94 -0.15
N ALA A 42 7.06 6.16 -0.64
CA ALA A 42 7.61 7.49 -0.84
C ALA A 42 6.88 8.27 -1.95
N VAL A 43 6.45 7.64 -3.04
CA VAL A 43 5.63 8.26 -4.09
C VAL A 43 4.28 8.70 -3.52
N GLY A 44 3.62 7.84 -2.73
CA GLY A 44 2.37 8.17 -2.06
C GLY A 44 2.52 9.32 -1.06
N LEU A 45 3.45 9.20 -0.11
CA LEU A 45 3.69 10.23 0.90
C LEU A 45 4.15 11.55 0.27
N GLY A 46 5.14 11.51 -0.62
CA GLY A 46 5.65 12.67 -1.33
C GLY A 46 4.59 13.33 -2.19
N GLY A 47 3.78 12.55 -2.92
CA GLY A 47 2.67 13.06 -3.71
C GLY A 47 1.59 13.73 -2.85
N GLY A 48 1.22 13.11 -1.72
CA GLY A 48 0.26 13.66 -0.77
C GLY A 48 0.74 14.96 -0.12
N ILE A 49 1.98 14.98 0.37
CA ILE A 49 2.62 16.18 0.94
C ILE A 49 2.70 17.29 -0.12
N SER A 50 3.05 16.95 -1.36
CA SER A 50 3.18 17.94 -2.43
C SER A 50 1.83 18.55 -2.84
N LEU A 51 0.79 17.73 -3.05
CA LEU A 51 -0.54 18.24 -3.43
C LEU A 51 -1.18 19.07 -2.31
N PHE A 52 -1.15 18.56 -1.07
CA PHE A 52 -1.68 19.29 0.07
C PHE A 52 -0.85 20.54 0.37
N GLY A 53 0.47 20.40 0.38
CA GLY A 53 1.43 21.47 0.59
C GLY A 53 1.35 22.56 -0.46
N ALA A 54 1.06 22.24 -1.72
CA ALA A 54 0.85 23.24 -2.77
C ALA A 54 -0.35 24.15 -2.45
N GLY A 55 -1.47 23.57 -2.04
CA GLY A 55 -2.66 24.33 -1.67
C GLY A 55 -2.45 25.20 -0.43
N LEU A 56 -1.75 24.68 0.59
CA LEU A 56 -1.35 25.47 1.76
C LEU A 56 -0.38 26.59 1.40
N ALA A 57 0.65 26.29 0.60
CA ALA A 57 1.69 27.24 0.25
C ALA A 57 1.18 28.37 -0.64
N TYR A 58 0.25 28.08 -1.54
CA TYR A 58 -0.41 29.11 -2.33
C TYR A 58 -1.39 29.89 -1.45
N GLY A 59 -2.30 29.23 -0.73
CA GLY A 59 -3.32 29.93 0.04
C GLY A 59 -2.78 30.76 1.20
N LEU A 60 -1.60 30.43 1.73
CA LEU A 60 -0.93 31.22 2.77
C LEU A 60 0.21 32.10 2.23
N SER A 61 0.41 32.17 0.90
CA SER A 61 1.49 32.98 0.31
C SER A 61 1.45 34.47 0.70
N PRO A 62 0.29 35.11 0.94
CA PRO A 62 0.27 36.53 1.35
C PRO A 62 0.72 36.74 2.80
N MET A 63 0.76 35.68 3.61
CA MET A 63 1.00 35.74 5.06
C MET A 63 2.48 35.55 5.45
N GLY A 64 3.33 35.13 4.50
CA GLY A 64 4.77 35.01 4.74
C GLY A 64 5.49 34.21 3.66
N ASP A 65 6.81 34.11 3.82
CA ASP A 65 7.69 33.46 2.83
C ASP A 65 7.86 31.95 3.03
N SER A 66 7.51 31.44 4.20
CA SER A 66 7.53 30.01 4.56
C SER A 66 6.21 29.58 5.22
N LEU A 67 5.89 28.28 5.20
CA LEU A 67 4.67 27.78 5.83
C LEU A 67 4.63 28.05 7.35
N PRO A 68 5.72 27.88 8.12
CA PRO A 68 5.72 28.23 9.54
C PRO A 68 5.47 29.72 9.81
N SER A 69 6.13 30.62 9.07
CA SER A 69 5.93 32.06 9.25
C SER A 69 4.51 32.48 8.88
N ALA A 70 4.00 31.96 7.77
CA ALA A 70 2.67 32.26 7.28
C ALA A 70 1.57 31.71 8.22
N ALA A 71 1.76 30.51 8.76
CA ALA A 71 0.85 29.94 9.75
C ALA A 71 0.86 30.73 11.08
N ALA A 72 2.02 31.19 11.53
CA ALA A 72 2.12 32.03 12.73
C ALA A 72 1.44 33.40 12.52
N ALA A 73 1.64 34.03 11.36
CA ALA A 73 0.97 35.26 10.99
C ALA A 73 -0.55 35.08 10.97
N LEU A 74 -1.06 34.04 10.30
CA LEU A 74 -2.49 33.75 10.28
C LEU A 74 -3.05 33.49 11.69
N ALA A 75 -2.36 32.72 12.51
CA ALA A 75 -2.77 32.45 13.89
C ALA A 75 -2.84 33.74 14.73
N SER A 76 -1.89 34.66 14.52
CA SER A 76 -1.88 35.96 15.19
C SER A 76 -3.07 36.84 14.76
N SER A 77 -3.36 36.94 13.46
CA SER A 77 -4.52 37.70 12.95
C SER A 77 -5.84 37.14 13.46
N VAL A 78 -6.00 35.81 13.42
CA VAL A 78 -7.20 35.14 13.95
C VAL A 78 -7.36 35.39 15.45
N SER A 79 -6.26 35.35 16.23
CA SER A 79 -6.30 35.62 17.66
C SER A 79 -6.66 37.08 18.01
N ALA A 80 -6.34 38.02 17.10
CA ALA A 80 -6.74 39.42 17.20
C ALA A 80 -8.19 39.67 16.74
N GLY A 81 -8.87 38.66 16.18
CA GLY A 81 -10.20 38.81 15.58
C GLY A 81 -10.21 39.55 14.25
N GLU A 82 -9.03 39.68 13.62
CA GLU A 82 -8.86 40.40 12.36
C GLU A 82 -8.87 39.39 11.20
N TRP A 83 -9.58 39.75 10.13
CA TRP A 83 -9.47 39.01 8.88
C TRP A 83 -8.22 39.50 8.13
N PRO A 84 -7.34 38.61 7.64
CA PRO A 84 -6.18 39.04 6.87
C PRO A 84 -6.62 39.68 5.55
N GLU A 85 -6.55 41.01 5.47
CA GLU A 85 -6.96 41.77 4.27
C GLU A 85 -6.14 41.39 3.02
N GLN A 86 -4.95 40.82 3.22
CA GLN A 86 -4.07 40.39 2.14
C GLN A 86 -4.54 39.07 1.46
N MET A 87 -5.55 38.38 2.03
CA MET A 87 -6.05 37.11 1.50
C MET A 87 -7.24 37.31 0.56
N ASP A 88 -6.96 37.31 -0.74
CA ASP A 88 -8.00 37.28 -1.78
C ASP A 88 -8.82 35.97 -1.81
N PRO A 89 -10.02 35.96 -2.43
CA PRO A 89 -10.88 34.77 -2.51
C PRO A 89 -10.21 33.54 -3.14
N LEU A 90 -9.23 33.72 -4.04
CA LEU A 90 -8.47 32.62 -4.64
C LEU A 90 -7.60 31.88 -3.61
N HIS A 91 -6.95 32.63 -2.71
CA HIS A 91 -6.13 32.07 -1.64
C HIS A 91 -6.98 31.26 -0.66
N VAL A 92 -8.13 31.82 -0.27
CA VAL A 92 -9.13 31.14 0.57
C VAL A 92 -9.66 29.89 -0.13
N GLY A 93 -10.01 30.00 -1.41
CA GLY A 93 -10.48 28.86 -2.22
C GLY A 93 -9.46 27.72 -2.27
N ALA A 94 -8.18 28.03 -2.47
CA ALA A 94 -7.11 27.04 -2.48
C ALA A 94 -6.93 26.35 -1.12
N LEU A 95 -6.99 27.10 -0.01
CA LEU A 95 -6.98 26.54 1.35
C LEU A 95 -8.16 25.61 1.59
N LEU A 96 -9.38 26.02 1.21
CA LEU A 96 -10.59 25.22 1.35
C LEU A 96 -10.50 23.93 0.52
N ILE A 97 -9.97 23.99 -0.70
CA ILE A 97 -9.73 22.82 -1.54
C ILE A 97 -8.69 21.90 -0.88
N ALA A 98 -7.57 22.44 -0.40
CA ALA A 98 -6.51 21.66 0.25
C ALA A 98 -7.04 20.93 1.49
N VAL A 99 -7.75 21.64 2.37
CA VAL A 99 -8.40 21.08 3.55
C VAL A 99 -9.47 20.06 3.17
N GLY A 100 -10.31 20.37 2.18
CA GLY A 100 -11.36 19.47 1.70
C GLY A 100 -10.79 18.14 1.17
N VAL A 101 -9.71 18.19 0.39
CA VAL A 101 -9.00 16.99 -0.11
C VAL A 101 -8.38 16.21 1.04
N LEU A 102 -7.73 16.87 2.00
CA LEU A 102 -7.16 16.21 3.18
C LEU A 102 -8.25 15.51 4.01
N LEU A 103 -9.35 16.21 4.30
CA LEU A 103 -10.48 15.65 5.03
C LEU A 103 -11.10 14.46 4.30
N ARG A 104 -11.25 14.56 2.96
CA ARG A 104 -11.72 13.45 2.11
C ARG A 104 -10.80 12.23 2.23
N LEU A 105 -9.49 12.41 2.08
CA LEU A 105 -8.49 11.34 2.19
C LEU A 105 -8.51 10.67 3.57
N LEU A 106 -8.47 11.47 4.64
CA LEU A 106 -8.54 10.97 6.01
C LEU A 106 -9.86 10.25 6.27
N SER A 107 -10.99 10.78 5.79
CA SER A 107 -12.30 10.14 5.92
C SER A 107 -12.33 8.79 5.21
N VAL A 108 -11.85 8.71 3.96
CA VAL A 108 -11.78 7.45 3.21
C VAL A 108 -10.88 6.44 3.90
N LEU A 109 -9.71 6.88 4.39
CA LEU A 109 -8.79 6.01 5.14
C LEU A 109 -9.45 5.48 6.41
N VAL A 110 -10.07 6.34 7.23
CA VAL A 110 -10.76 5.95 8.47
C VAL A 110 -11.92 4.99 8.17
N ILE A 111 -12.80 5.34 7.22
CA ILE A 111 -13.94 4.51 6.84
C ILE A 111 -13.48 3.14 6.35
N THR A 112 -12.48 3.09 5.47
CA THR A 112 -11.93 1.84 4.93
C THR A 112 -11.31 1.00 6.04
N THR A 113 -10.52 1.62 6.93
CA THR A 113 -9.91 0.96 8.08
C THR A 113 -10.97 0.36 9.00
N VAL A 114 -11.98 1.14 9.38
CA VAL A 114 -13.07 0.70 10.25
C VAL A 114 -13.85 -0.44 9.62
N ARG A 115 -14.21 -0.33 8.33
CA ARG A 115 -14.89 -1.40 7.59
C ARG A 115 -14.07 -2.69 7.55
N THR A 116 -12.79 -2.61 7.20
CA THR A 116 -11.88 -3.76 7.19
C THR A 116 -11.73 -4.39 8.56
N LEU A 117 -11.58 -3.59 9.62
CA LEU A 117 -11.48 -4.10 10.99
C LEU A 117 -12.79 -4.75 11.47
N ARG A 118 -13.94 -4.19 11.12
CA ARG A 118 -15.25 -4.79 11.45
C ARG A 118 -15.49 -6.09 10.71
N ALA A 119 -15.20 -6.14 9.41
CA ALA A 119 -15.30 -7.36 8.61
C ALA A 119 -14.39 -8.46 9.16
N ARG A 120 -13.13 -8.12 9.51
CA ARG A 120 -12.18 -9.06 10.14
C ARG A 120 -12.62 -9.53 11.51
N ARG A 121 -13.26 -8.66 12.33
CA ARG A 121 -13.84 -9.07 13.62
C ARG A 121 -14.94 -10.12 13.40
N ARG A 122 -15.94 -9.79 12.58
CA ARG A 122 -17.05 -10.71 12.26
C ARG A 122 -16.54 -12.05 11.70
N HIS A 123 -15.55 -12.01 10.81
CA HIS A 123 -14.99 -13.22 10.21
C HIS A 123 -14.25 -14.09 11.23
N ARG A 124 -13.56 -13.48 12.20
CA ARG A 124 -12.93 -14.24 13.30
C ARG A 124 -13.98 -14.88 14.20
N ASP A 125 -15.05 -14.17 14.51
CA ASP A 125 -16.14 -14.70 15.35
C ASP A 125 -16.80 -15.91 14.66
N LEU A 126 -17.01 -15.86 13.34
CA LEU A 126 -17.50 -16.99 12.55
C LEU A 126 -16.51 -18.17 12.56
N LEU A 127 -15.21 -17.92 12.42
CA LEU A 127 -14.22 -18.99 12.46
C LEU A 127 -14.05 -19.62 13.83
N ASP A 128 -14.33 -18.90 14.92
CA ASP A 128 -14.34 -19.51 16.25
C ASP A 128 -15.47 -20.53 16.41
N VAL A 129 -16.51 -20.45 15.58
CA VAL A 129 -17.60 -21.44 15.53
C VAL A 129 -17.34 -22.54 14.49
N LEU A 130 -16.83 -22.17 13.32
CA LEU A 130 -16.76 -23.06 12.15
C LEU A 130 -15.43 -23.80 11.99
N ALA A 131 -14.35 -23.35 12.64
CA ALA A 131 -13.01 -23.86 12.38
C ALA A 131 -12.40 -24.56 13.59
N SER A 132 -11.80 -25.73 13.35
CA SER A 132 -11.17 -26.55 14.39
C SER A 132 -9.66 -26.27 14.49
N PRO A 133 -9.03 -26.40 15.67
CA PRO A 133 -7.58 -26.31 15.79
C PRO A 133 -6.88 -27.38 14.93
N TRP A 134 -5.83 -26.99 14.20
CA TRP A 134 -4.99 -27.98 13.53
C TRP A 134 -3.86 -28.44 14.46
N PRO A 135 -3.70 -29.74 14.76
CA PRO A 135 -2.72 -30.23 15.74
C PRO A 135 -1.26 -29.97 15.34
N HIS A 136 -0.98 -29.95 14.04
CA HIS A 136 0.39 -29.94 13.51
C HIS A 136 1.02 -28.54 13.43
N ALA A 137 0.26 -27.47 13.66
CA ALA A 137 0.80 -26.10 13.66
C ALA A 137 0.01 -25.15 14.57
N SER A 138 0.68 -24.65 15.62
CA SER A 138 0.11 -23.68 16.56
C SER A 138 -0.43 -22.42 15.86
N GLY A 139 -1.63 -21.98 16.23
CA GLY A 139 -2.29 -20.81 15.65
C GLY A 139 -2.93 -21.04 14.28
N THR A 140 -2.98 -22.28 13.81
CA THR A 140 -3.64 -22.69 12.56
C THR A 140 -5.02 -23.28 12.84
N ARG A 141 -5.99 -22.91 12.02
CA ARG A 141 -7.38 -23.37 12.07
C ARG A 141 -7.73 -24.08 10.76
N VAL A 142 -8.44 -25.20 10.86
CA VAL A 142 -8.98 -25.93 9.71
C VAL A 142 -10.45 -25.54 9.54
N LEU A 143 -10.81 -25.03 8.37
CA LEU A 143 -12.18 -24.76 7.96
C LEU A 143 -12.71 -25.97 7.19
N ASP A 144 -13.85 -26.51 7.60
CA ASP A 144 -14.52 -27.60 6.88
C ASP A 144 -15.17 -27.07 5.59
N HIS A 145 -14.36 -26.97 4.53
CA HIS A 145 -14.75 -26.44 3.24
C HIS A 145 -13.97 -27.14 2.12
N PRO A 146 -14.64 -27.64 1.06
CA PRO A 146 -14.00 -28.49 0.05
C PRO A 146 -13.13 -27.72 -0.94
N VAL A 147 -13.35 -26.40 -1.10
CA VAL A 147 -12.50 -25.58 -1.98
C VAL A 147 -11.15 -25.32 -1.30
N PRO A 148 -10.00 -25.58 -1.95
CA PRO A 148 -8.68 -25.34 -1.38
C PRO A 148 -8.44 -23.84 -1.23
N VAL A 149 -8.49 -23.36 0.01
CA VAL A 149 -8.21 -21.98 0.39
C VAL A 149 -7.31 -21.95 1.62
N ALA A 150 -6.27 -21.12 1.56
CA ALA A 150 -5.44 -20.77 2.70
C ALA A 150 -5.39 -19.24 2.79
N TYR A 151 -5.50 -18.70 4.00
CA TYR A 151 -5.40 -17.26 4.21
C TYR A 151 -5.03 -16.94 5.67
N CYS A 152 -4.51 -15.74 5.88
CA CYS A 152 -4.23 -15.22 7.20
C CYS A 152 -5.23 -14.15 7.67
N LEU A 153 -5.44 -14.09 8.99
CA LEU A 153 -6.25 -13.07 9.65
C LEU A 153 -5.40 -12.28 10.65
N PRO A 154 -5.06 -11.03 10.35
CA PRO A 154 -4.29 -10.18 11.26
C PRO A 154 -5.13 -9.72 12.47
N GLY A 155 -4.47 -9.56 13.61
CA GLY A 155 -5.07 -9.09 14.86
C GLY A 155 -4.24 -9.41 16.10
N ARG A 156 -4.74 -9.06 17.30
CA ARG A 156 -4.06 -9.34 18.60
C ARG A 156 -3.69 -10.81 18.76
N SER A 157 -4.54 -11.70 18.27
CA SER A 157 -4.26 -13.13 18.09
C SER A 157 -4.38 -13.43 16.60
N SER A 158 -3.28 -13.29 15.88
CA SER A 158 -3.27 -13.56 14.43
C SER A 158 -3.48 -15.06 14.18
N ARG A 159 -4.25 -15.40 13.16
CA ARG A 159 -4.64 -16.79 12.87
C ARG A 159 -4.29 -17.14 11.43
N LEU A 160 -3.84 -18.36 11.21
CA LEU A 160 -3.75 -18.96 9.89
C LEU A 160 -4.95 -19.87 9.70
N VAL A 161 -5.55 -19.84 8.51
CA VAL A 161 -6.70 -20.67 8.18
C VAL A 161 -6.35 -21.47 6.93
N VAL A 162 -6.60 -22.77 6.98
CA VAL A 162 -6.54 -23.69 5.84
C VAL A 162 -7.88 -24.41 5.74
N SER A 163 -8.35 -24.71 4.54
CA SER A 163 -9.56 -25.51 4.37
C SER A 163 -9.26 -27.01 4.32
N ALA A 164 -10.28 -27.84 4.55
CA ALA A 164 -10.21 -29.28 4.31
C ALA A 164 -9.73 -29.59 2.89
N GLY A 165 -10.22 -28.85 1.88
CA GLY A 165 -9.76 -28.98 0.50
C GLY A 165 -8.25 -28.75 0.30
N VAL A 166 -7.60 -27.92 1.12
CA VAL A 166 -6.13 -27.78 1.09
C VAL A 166 -5.45 -29.04 1.61
N LEU A 167 -5.98 -29.62 2.69
CA LEU A 167 -5.44 -30.84 3.30
C LEU A 167 -5.65 -32.08 2.41
N ASP A 168 -6.70 -32.07 1.59
CA ASP A 168 -6.97 -33.13 0.61
C ASP A 168 -6.10 -32.97 -0.67
N ALA A 169 -5.81 -31.73 -1.07
CA ALA A 169 -5.08 -31.42 -2.29
C ALA A 169 -3.55 -31.43 -2.12
N LEU A 170 -3.04 -31.24 -0.91
CA LEU A 170 -1.61 -31.08 -0.63
C LEU A 170 -1.13 -32.07 0.42
N ASP A 171 0.10 -32.54 0.24
CA ASP A 171 0.81 -33.27 1.26
C ASP A 171 1.28 -32.33 2.40
N THR A 172 1.95 -32.90 3.41
CA THR A 172 2.39 -32.09 4.57
C THR A 172 3.38 -30.99 4.16
N ALA A 173 4.26 -31.26 3.19
CA ALA A 173 5.22 -30.28 2.70
C ALA A 173 4.53 -29.09 2.01
N GLY A 174 3.56 -29.37 1.13
CA GLY A 174 2.75 -28.35 0.47
C GLY A 174 1.93 -27.50 1.46
N VAL A 175 1.32 -28.12 2.48
CA VAL A 175 0.59 -27.38 3.53
C VAL A 175 1.54 -26.47 4.33
N VAL A 176 2.73 -26.95 4.68
CA VAL A 176 3.75 -26.12 5.35
C VAL A 176 4.19 -24.96 4.46
N ALA A 177 4.34 -25.18 3.16
CA ALA A 177 4.75 -24.15 2.21
C ALA A 177 3.71 -23.02 2.09
N VAL A 178 2.42 -23.34 1.94
CA VAL A 178 1.38 -22.29 1.89
C VAL A 178 1.24 -21.57 3.23
N LEU A 179 1.37 -22.29 4.37
CA LEU A 179 1.37 -21.65 5.68
C LEU A 179 2.59 -20.75 5.91
N ALA A 180 3.75 -21.04 5.31
CA ALA A 180 4.91 -20.17 5.34
C ALA A 180 4.64 -18.85 4.59
N HIS A 181 3.98 -18.93 3.43
CA HIS A 181 3.51 -17.76 2.66
C HIS A 181 2.51 -16.92 3.45
N GLU A 182 1.44 -17.54 3.97
CA GLU A 182 0.43 -16.83 4.77
C GLU A 182 1.00 -16.20 6.05
N ARG A 183 1.95 -16.89 6.69
CA ARG A 183 2.62 -16.35 7.87
C ARG A 183 3.53 -15.17 7.52
N ALA A 184 4.07 -15.08 6.30
CA ALA A 184 4.82 -13.92 5.85
C ALA A 184 3.94 -12.66 5.83
N HIS A 185 2.70 -12.75 5.33
CA HIS A 185 1.74 -11.64 5.36
C HIS A 185 1.49 -11.09 6.76
N LEU A 186 1.35 -11.98 7.76
CA LEU A 186 1.15 -11.57 9.16
C LEU A 186 2.39 -10.93 9.76
N ARG A 187 3.57 -11.52 9.53
CA ARG A 187 4.85 -11.05 10.09
C ARG A 187 5.22 -9.68 9.53
N GLU A 188 5.07 -9.49 8.23
CA GLU A 188 5.43 -8.24 7.54
C GLU A 188 4.27 -7.23 7.48
N ARG A 189 3.12 -7.57 8.09
CA ARG A 189 1.94 -6.69 8.21
C ARG A 189 1.56 -6.09 6.86
N HIS A 190 1.54 -6.93 5.84
CA HIS A 190 1.24 -6.55 4.46
C HIS A 190 -0.10 -5.83 4.32
N ASP A 191 -1.04 -6.09 5.25
CA ASP A 191 -2.30 -5.37 5.32
C ASP A 191 -2.16 -3.87 5.60
N LEU A 192 -1.18 -3.47 6.42
CA LEU A 192 -0.90 -2.05 6.69
C LEU A 192 -0.23 -1.38 5.48
N VAL A 193 0.57 -2.12 4.72
CA VAL A 193 1.28 -1.60 3.54
C VAL A 193 0.30 -1.28 2.40
N VAL A 194 -0.72 -2.13 2.18
CA VAL A 194 -1.73 -1.96 1.13
C VAL A 194 -2.73 -0.84 1.44
N LEU A 195 -3.09 -0.65 2.70
CA LEU A 195 -4.23 0.16 3.10
C LEU A 195 -4.20 1.62 2.60
N PRO A 196 -3.05 2.34 2.63
CA PRO A 196 -2.95 3.67 2.04
C PRO A 196 -3.28 3.69 0.55
N PHE A 197 -2.84 2.68 -0.22
CA PHE A 197 -3.09 2.60 -1.66
C PHE A 197 -4.55 2.27 -2.00
N VAL A 198 -5.21 1.47 -1.17
CA VAL A 198 -6.66 1.24 -1.29
C VAL A 198 -7.44 2.53 -1.04
N ALA A 199 -7.09 3.26 0.03
CA ALA A 199 -7.73 4.54 0.34
C ALA A 199 -7.47 5.58 -0.76
N TRP A 200 -6.25 5.61 -1.27
CA TRP A 200 -5.81 6.46 -2.36
C TRP A 200 -6.61 6.16 -3.64
N GLY A 201 -6.61 4.92 -4.12
CA GLY A 201 -7.38 4.50 -5.31
C GLY A 201 -8.90 4.75 -5.19
N ALA A 202 -9.47 4.60 -3.98
CA ALA A 202 -10.87 4.92 -3.71
C ALA A 202 -11.18 6.43 -3.66
N THR A 203 -10.17 7.28 -3.45
CA THR A 203 -10.36 8.73 -3.35
C THR A 203 -10.48 9.39 -4.73
N ALA A 204 -9.68 8.97 -5.71
CA ALA A 204 -9.75 9.45 -7.09
C ALA A 204 -9.68 8.30 -8.11
N PRO A 205 -10.78 7.53 -8.29
CA PRO A 205 -10.79 6.34 -9.14
C PRO A 205 -10.55 6.65 -10.64
N SER A 206 -10.77 7.89 -11.06
CA SER A 206 -10.53 8.35 -12.43
C SER A 206 -9.04 8.49 -12.79
N VAL A 207 -8.16 8.50 -11.78
CA VAL A 207 -6.71 8.70 -11.94
C VAL A 207 -6.04 7.33 -12.09
N ARG A 208 -5.71 6.94 -13.33
CA ARG A 208 -5.31 5.55 -13.64
C ARG A 208 -4.00 5.15 -12.95
N GLY A 209 -3.07 6.07 -12.78
CA GLY A 209 -1.81 5.88 -12.05
C GLY A 209 -2.05 5.41 -10.61
N MET A 210 -3.08 5.94 -9.96
CA MET A 210 -3.47 5.57 -8.60
C MET A 210 -3.99 4.12 -8.53
N VAL A 211 -4.81 3.72 -9.51
CA VAL A 211 -5.29 2.34 -9.64
C VAL A 211 -4.14 1.38 -9.94
N HIS A 212 -3.24 1.77 -10.85
CA HIS A 212 -2.06 0.97 -11.18
C HIS A 212 -1.10 0.83 -9.99
N ALA A 213 -0.95 1.87 -9.16
CA ALA A 213 -0.16 1.82 -7.94
C ALA A 213 -0.71 0.77 -6.96
N GLN A 214 -2.03 0.76 -6.74
CA GLN A 214 -2.68 -0.25 -5.88
C GLN A 214 -2.43 -1.68 -6.38
N LEU A 215 -2.60 -1.93 -7.68
CA LEU A 215 -2.36 -3.25 -8.28
C LEU A 215 -0.88 -3.66 -8.21
N ALA A 216 0.03 -2.72 -8.46
CA ALA A 216 1.47 -2.97 -8.39
C ALA A 216 1.91 -3.30 -6.96
N VAL A 217 1.44 -2.55 -5.96
CA VAL A 217 1.75 -2.80 -4.54
C VAL A 217 1.21 -4.15 -4.08
N ALA A 218 -0.03 -4.50 -4.46
CA ALA A 218 -0.60 -5.82 -4.15
C ALA A 218 0.26 -6.94 -4.73
N ARG A 219 0.68 -6.84 -6.00
CA ARG A 219 1.56 -7.81 -6.65
C ARG A 219 2.93 -7.91 -5.95
N LEU A 220 3.53 -6.79 -5.56
CA LEU A 220 4.84 -6.78 -4.90
C LEU A 220 4.79 -7.42 -3.50
N ILE A 221 3.67 -7.28 -2.81
CA ILE A 221 3.42 -7.92 -1.52
C ILE A 221 3.34 -9.44 -1.65
N GLU A 222 2.65 -9.94 -2.67
CA GLU A 222 2.63 -11.37 -2.99
C GLU A 222 4.03 -11.90 -3.30
N MET A 223 4.78 -11.20 -4.17
CA MET A 223 6.17 -11.54 -4.49
C MET A 223 7.07 -11.54 -3.24
N ARG A 224 6.82 -10.61 -2.30
CA ARG A 224 7.56 -10.53 -1.05
C ARG A 224 7.24 -11.71 -0.12
N ALA A 225 5.97 -12.08 -0.01
CA ALA A 225 5.55 -13.25 0.75
C ALA A 225 6.15 -14.54 0.17
N ASP A 226 6.20 -14.67 -1.15
CA ASP A 226 6.87 -15.77 -1.86
C ASP A 226 8.37 -15.83 -1.54
N ASP A 227 9.06 -14.68 -1.56
CA ASP A 227 10.48 -14.61 -1.24
C ASP A 227 10.79 -15.03 0.20
N VAL A 228 9.87 -14.76 1.13
CA VAL A 228 10.01 -15.19 2.53
C VAL A 228 9.75 -16.69 2.65
N ALA A 229 8.68 -17.20 2.03
CA ALA A 229 8.34 -18.62 2.07
C ALA A 229 9.43 -19.49 1.42
N ARG A 230 10.00 -19.05 0.29
CA ARG A 230 11.08 -19.73 -0.43
C ARG A 230 12.37 -19.91 0.38
N LYS A 231 12.58 -19.09 1.43
CA LYS A 231 13.72 -19.26 2.35
C LYS A 231 13.50 -20.39 3.37
N LEU A 232 12.25 -20.84 3.52
CA LEU A 232 11.83 -21.78 4.56
C LEU A 232 11.39 -23.13 3.97
N CYS A 233 11.07 -23.19 2.69
CA CYS A 233 10.49 -24.36 2.02
C CYS A 233 11.12 -24.57 0.64
N ASP A 234 10.98 -25.79 0.10
CA ASP A 234 11.41 -26.08 -1.26
C ASP A 234 10.62 -25.22 -2.28
N PRO A 235 11.27 -24.61 -3.30
CA PRO A 235 10.59 -23.79 -4.29
C PRO A 235 9.51 -24.52 -5.10
N THR A 236 9.71 -25.82 -5.36
CA THR A 236 8.78 -26.65 -6.13
C THR A 236 7.53 -26.94 -5.30
N GLU A 237 7.71 -27.26 -4.02
CA GLU A 237 6.60 -27.44 -3.06
C GLU A 237 5.77 -26.16 -2.91
N LEU A 238 6.44 -25.02 -2.78
CA LEU A 238 5.76 -23.72 -2.72
C LEU A 238 4.98 -23.43 -4.00
N ALA A 239 5.57 -23.65 -5.17
CA ALA A 239 4.88 -23.44 -6.44
C ALA A 239 3.65 -24.35 -6.58
N THR A 240 3.76 -25.62 -6.23
CA THR A 240 2.65 -26.59 -6.25
C THR A 240 1.54 -26.18 -5.29
N ALA A 241 1.91 -25.81 -4.06
CA ALA A 241 0.95 -25.35 -3.05
C ALA A 241 0.19 -24.09 -3.48
N LEU A 242 0.89 -23.10 -4.05
CA LEU A 242 0.26 -21.87 -4.54
C LEU A 242 -0.64 -22.11 -5.76
N LYS A 243 -0.30 -23.05 -6.64
CA LYS A 243 -1.19 -23.47 -7.74
C LYS A 243 -2.47 -24.10 -7.21
N ALA A 244 -2.36 -25.00 -6.24
CA ALA A 244 -3.51 -25.69 -5.65
C ALA A 244 -4.49 -24.72 -4.98
N VAL A 245 -3.99 -23.70 -4.28
CA VAL A 245 -4.82 -22.69 -3.61
C VAL A 245 -5.30 -21.59 -4.55
N GLY A 246 -4.48 -21.20 -5.54
CA GLY A 246 -4.79 -20.14 -6.49
C GLY A 246 -5.77 -20.52 -7.60
N GLY A 247 -5.95 -21.81 -7.88
CA GLY A 247 -6.88 -22.33 -8.90
C GLY A 247 -8.37 -22.20 -8.53
N SER A 248 -8.68 -21.79 -7.30
CA SER A 248 -10.03 -21.77 -6.73
C SER A 248 -10.87 -20.52 -7.07
N ALA A 249 -10.40 -19.64 -7.95
CA ALA A 249 -11.07 -18.37 -8.26
C ALA A 249 -12.26 -18.51 -9.25
N PRO A 250 -13.31 -17.67 -9.19
CA PRO A 250 -14.43 -17.72 -10.14
C PRO A 250 -14.04 -17.38 -11.60
N ALA A 251 -14.67 -18.06 -12.57
CA ALA A 251 -14.34 -18.03 -14.00
C ALA A 251 -14.21 -16.63 -14.65
N ALA A 252 -15.00 -15.64 -14.22
CA ALA A 252 -14.97 -14.28 -14.79
C ALA A 252 -13.72 -13.46 -14.41
N ALA A 253 -12.98 -13.88 -13.38
CA ALA A 253 -11.72 -13.25 -12.96
C ALA A 253 -10.50 -14.04 -13.46
N LEU A 254 -10.67 -15.22 -14.07
CA LEU A 254 -9.62 -16.23 -14.08
C LEU A 254 -8.35 -15.80 -14.82
N SER A 255 -8.44 -15.19 -16.00
CA SER A 255 -7.28 -14.95 -16.88
C SER A 255 -6.21 -14.03 -16.27
N SER A 256 -6.59 -12.83 -15.81
CA SER A 256 -5.61 -11.90 -15.22
C SER A 256 -5.03 -12.41 -13.90
N PHE A 257 -5.78 -13.21 -13.14
CA PHE A 257 -5.29 -13.81 -11.89
C PHE A 257 -4.37 -15.01 -12.16
N THR A 258 -4.67 -15.82 -13.18
CA THR A 258 -3.79 -16.93 -13.61
C THR A 258 -2.48 -16.40 -14.18
N ASP A 259 -2.49 -15.42 -15.08
CA ASP A 259 -1.27 -14.81 -15.61
C ASP A 259 -0.37 -14.24 -14.49
N ALA A 260 -0.98 -13.61 -13.47
CA ALA A 260 -0.25 -13.06 -12.35
C ALA A 260 0.33 -14.14 -11.42
N LEU A 261 -0.38 -15.26 -11.24
CA LEU A 261 0.08 -16.42 -10.47
C LEU A 261 1.20 -17.16 -11.20
N GLU A 262 1.07 -17.38 -12.51
CA GLU A 262 2.10 -18.01 -13.34
C GLU A 262 3.41 -17.20 -13.31
N ALA A 263 3.33 -15.88 -13.48
CA ALA A 263 4.51 -15.02 -13.38
C ALA A 263 5.20 -15.09 -12.00
N ARG A 264 4.44 -15.35 -10.91
CA ARG A 264 5.02 -15.57 -9.58
C ARG A 264 5.67 -16.94 -9.46
N ILE A 265 5.03 -17.97 -9.99
CA ILE A 265 5.57 -19.34 -10.00
C ILE A 265 6.89 -19.38 -10.77
N ASP A 266 6.95 -18.78 -11.96
CA ASP A 266 8.18 -18.67 -12.75
C ASP A 266 9.28 -17.97 -11.97
N ARG A 267 8.93 -16.94 -11.20
CA ARG A 267 9.87 -16.21 -10.35
C ARG A 267 10.36 -17.03 -9.14
N ILE A 268 9.52 -17.91 -8.59
CA ILE A 268 9.89 -18.78 -7.48
C ILE A 268 10.88 -19.84 -7.95
N THR A 269 10.62 -20.46 -9.10
CA THR A 269 11.43 -21.54 -9.67
C THR A 269 12.70 -21.03 -10.34
N ALA A 270 12.62 -19.89 -11.03
CA ALA A 270 13.74 -19.22 -11.69
C ALA A 270 13.88 -17.77 -11.16
N PRO A 271 14.47 -17.59 -9.96
CA PRO A 271 14.58 -16.28 -9.34
C PRO A 271 15.43 -15.33 -10.19
N PRO A 272 14.98 -14.08 -10.39
CA PRO A 272 15.73 -13.13 -11.19
C PRO A 272 17.04 -12.74 -10.51
N ALA A 273 18.04 -12.39 -11.32
CA ALA A 273 19.29 -11.86 -10.79
C ALA A 273 19.04 -10.62 -9.92
N PRO A 274 19.68 -10.51 -8.74
CA PRO A 274 19.52 -9.36 -7.86
C PRO A 274 19.93 -8.07 -8.58
N LEU A 275 19.40 -6.93 -8.14
CA LEU A 275 19.84 -5.64 -8.67
C LEU A 275 21.26 -5.31 -8.17
N PRO A 276 22.05 -4.54 -8.94
CA PRO A 276 23.32 -4.04 -8.46
C PRO A 276 23.16 -3.21 -7.18
N ARG A 277 24.12 -3.28 -6.26
CA ARG A 277 24.10 -2.53 -4.98
C ARG A 277 23.91 -1.02 -5.17
N VAL A 278 24.45 -0.47 -6.26
CA VAL A 278 24.27 0.95 -6.63
C VAL A 278 22.80 1.28 -6.86
N VAL A 279 22.06 0.41 -7.56
CA VAL A 279 20.63 0.59 -7.82
C VAL A 279 19.84 0.51 -6.51
N HIS A 280 20.19 -0.40 -5.61
CA HIS A 280 19.59 -0.47 -4.27
C HIS A 280 19.78 0.83 -3.47
N GLY A 281 20.99 1.43 -3.53
CA GLY A 281 21.28 2.71 -2.91
C GLY A 281 20.47 3.85 -3.53
N LEU A 282 20.42 3.89 -4.87
CA LEU A 282 19.67 4.90 -5.61
C LEU A 282 18.18 4.87 -5.31
N VAL A 283 17.55 3.69 -5.27
CA VAL A 283 16.12 3.55 -4.95
C VAL A 283 15.81 4.14 -3.56
N ARG A 284 16.65 3.85 -2.56
CA ARG A 284 16.48 4.40 -1.20
C ARG A 284 16.71 5.91 -1.17
N LEU A 285 17.74 6.39 -1.86
CA LEU A 285 18.05 7.82 -1.96
C LEU A 285 16.88 8.59 -2.59
N VAL A 286 16.34 8.09 -3.71
CA VAL A 286 15.19 8.66 -4.39
C VAL A 286 13.96 8.65 -3.48
N ALA A 287 13.70 7.55 -2.78
CA ALA A 287 12.59 7.47 -1.85
C ALA A 287 12.70 8.48 -0.70
N VAL A 288 13.89 8.67 -0.13
CA VAL A 288 14.13 9.71 0.88
C VAL A 288 13.92 11.10 0.28
N ALA A 289 14.47 11.37 -0.90
CA ALA A 289 14.34 12.66 -1.57
C ALA A 289 12.88 13.01 -1.90
N LEU A 290 12.07 12.04 -2.35
CA LEU A 290 10.65 12.22 -2.67
C LEU A 290 9.81 12.70 -1.48
N VAL A 291 10.25 12.41 -0.24
CA VAL A 291 9.57 12.87 0.98
C VAL A 291 10.25 14.12 1.55
N ALA A 292 11.58 14.12 1.61
CA ALA A 292 12.34 15.19 2.24
C ALA A 292 12.29 16.51 1.45
N VAL A 293 12.35 16.47 0.11
CA VAL A 293 12.35 17.68 -0.71
C VAL A 293 11.03 18.46 -0.57
N PRO A 294 9.84 17.86 -0.70
CA PRO A 294 8.59 18.59 -0.47
C PRO A 294 8.46 19.19 0.93
N VAL A 295 8.88 18.45 1.96
CA VAL A 295 8.86 18.94 3.34
C VAL A 295 9.82 20.12 3.50
N TRP A 296 11.03 20.02 2.96
CA TRP A 296 12.01 21.09 3.01
C TRP A 296 11.51 22.34 2.28
N LEU A 297 10.94 22.20 1.09
CA LEU A 297 10.37 23.32 0.33
C LEU A 297 9.24 24.05 1.07
N LEU A 298 8.50 23.35 1.95
CA LEU A 298 7.43 23.97 2.75
C LEU A 298 7.96 24.72 3.99
N VAL A 299 9.06 24.24 4.58
CA VAL A 299 9.56 24.72 5.87
C VAL A 299 10.74 25.68 5.72
N ALA A 300 11.50 25.57 4.63
CA ALA A 300 12.63 26.46 4.37
C ALA A 300 12.15 27.91 4.19
N PRO A 301 12.94 28.88 4.70
CA PRO A 301 12.68 30.31 4.51
C PRO A 301 12.92 30.77 3.08
#